data_AF-A0A6A4FR22-F1
#
_entry.id   AF-A0A6A4FR22-F1
#
_cell.length_a   1.000
_cell.length_b   1.000
_cell.length_c   1.000
_cell.angle_alpha   90.00
_cell.angle_beta   90.00
_cell.angle_gamma   90.00
#
_symmetry.space_group_name_H-M   'P 1'
#
loop_
_entity.id
_entity.type
_entity.pdbx_description
1 polymer ?
#
loop_
_entity_poly.entity_id
_entity_poly.type
_entity_poly.pdbx_seq_one_letter_code
_entity_poly.pdbx_strand_id
1 'polypeptide(L)'
;MRAEAQSAAQASATNTASFAARPTTTKPVKMSVPTFDGSDSDSLVFWVREIEIALSAGQIYDARAQELRSTFLLANVAYHHRSSFLPCKQGKRSLQDYVMELHNLEAAMAGAPLSEDVKLTVFMDGVRTGPVRTELSRRQPKTFNEAADIAMLEDHCVRSAQGHTPHVEASEGPTPMEISLAESARS
;
A
#
# COMPACT_ATOMS: atom_id res chain seq x y z
N MET A 1 54.11 33.80 -51.33
CA MET A 1 52.85 33.18 -50.83
C MET A 1 53.21 31.71 -50.53
N ARG A 2 53.91 31.47 -49.42
CA ARG A 2 53.48 30.86 -48.13
C ARG A 2 52.93 29.42 -48.26
N ALA A 3 53.50 28.57 -47.41
CA ALA A 3 53.49 27.11 -47.38
C ALA A 3 52.30 26.50 -46.61
N GLU A 4 52.11 25.21 -46.87
CA GLU A 4 51.51 24.10 -46.09
C GLU A 4 50.70 24.38 -44.81
N ALA A 5 49.55 23.69 -44.70
CA ALA A 5 49.26 22.83 -43.55
C ALA A 5 48.12 21.84 -43.89
N GLN A 6 48.44 20.55 -43.82
CA GLN A 6 47.49 19.44 -43.76
C GLN A 6 46.74 19.47 -42.42
N SER A 7 45.47 19.07 -42.40
CA SER A 7 44.83 18.56 -41.18
C SER A 7 43.88 17.42 -41.53
N ALA A 8 44.32 16.22 -41.14
CA ALA A 8 43.53 15.01 -41.12
C ALA A 8 42.61 15.03 -39.89
N ALA A 9 41.33 14.71 -40.09
CA ALA A 9 40.45 14.28 -39.00
C ALA A 9 39.76 12.98 -39.41
N GLN A 10 39.99 11.97 -38.58
CA GLN A 10 39.64 10.58 -38.75
C GLN A 10 38.14 10.30 -38.52
N ALA A 11 37.73 9.13 -39.01
CA ALA A 11 36.39 8.56 -38.99
C ALA A 11 35.77 8.40 -37.59
N SER A 12 34.44 8.41 -37.55
CA SER A 12 33.66 7.56 -36.66
C SER A 12 32.34 7.24 -37.32
N ALA A 13 32.33 6.16 -38.10
CA ALA A 13 31.11 5.48 -38.50
C ALA A 13 30.58 4.76 -37.25
N THR A 14 29.62 5.38 -36.56
CA THR A 14 28.85 4.69 -35.52
C THR A 14 27.98 3.64 -36.21
N ASN A 15 28.48 2.41 -36.23
CA ASN A 15 27.70 1.21 -36.53
C ASN A 15 26.63 1.07 -35.45
N THR A 16 25.45 1.66 -35.66
CA THR A 16 24.25 1.20 -34.96
C THR A 16 23.83 -0.10 -35.62
N ALA A 17 24.35 -1.21 -35.09
CA ALA A 17 23.88 -2.54 -35.39
C ALA A 17 22.35 -2.54 -35.19
N SER A 18 21.63 -2.70 -36.30
CA SER A 18 20.21 -3.00 -36.27
C SER A 18 20.05 -4.26 -35.43
N PHE A 19 19.49 -4.12 -34.23
CA PHE A 19 19.02 -5.26 -33.46
C PHE A 19 17.86 -5.82 -34.28
N ALA A 20 18.17 -6.81 -35.12
CA ALA A 20 17.18 -7.60 -35.80
C ALA A 20 16.25 -8.16 -34.72
N ALA A 21 14.99 -7.69 -34.71
CA ALA A 21 13.95 -8.26 -33.89
C ALA A 21 13.89 -9.75 -34.24
N ARG A 22 14.30 -10.59 -33.29
CA ARG A 22 14.24 -12.05 -33.42
C ARG A 22 12.79 -12.40 -33.75
N PRO A 23 12.51 -13.06 -34.89
CA PRO A 23 11.15 -13.50 -35.18
C PRO A 23 10.78 -14.56 -34.15
N THR A 24 9.96 -14.18 -33.17
CA THR A 24 9.25 -15.12 -32.31
C THR A 24 8.26 -15.86 -33.20
N THR A 25 8.62 -17.07 -33.62
CA THR A 25 7.79 -17.95 -34.47
C THR A 25 6.62 -18.58 -33.71
N THR A 26 6.18 -17.96 -32.62
CA THR A 26 4.94 -18.32 -31.94
C THR A 26 3.81 -17.71 -32.73
N LYS A 27 3.05 -18.56 -33.43
CA LYS A 27 1.77 -18.17 -34.05
C LYS A 27 0.97 -17.35 -33.02
N PRO A 28 0.48 -16.15 -33.37
CA PRO A 28 -0.35 -15.40 -32.44
C PRO A 28 -1.55 -16.28 -32.11
N VAL A 29 -1.65 -16.70 -30.85
CA VAL A 29 -2.80 -17.44 -30.37
C VAL A 29 -3.94 -16.43 -30.39
N LYS A 30 -4.88 -16.58 -31.33
CA LYS A 30 -6.07 -15.74 -31.42
C LYS A 30 -6.93 -16.07 -30.20
N MET A 31 -6.67 -15.39 -29.10
CA MET A 31 -7.47 -15.50 -27.89
C MET A 31 -8.79 -14.77 -28.14
N SER A 32 -9.90 -15.43 -27.83
CA SER A 32 -11.22 -14.79 -27.88
C SER A 32 -11.26 -13.70 -26.83
N VAL A 33 -11.26 -12.44 -27.27
CA VAL A 33 -11.48 -11.30 -26.37
C VAL A 33 -12.92 -11.42 -25.85
N PRO A 34 -13.14 -11.36 -24.53
CA PRO A 34 -14.49 -11.31 -23.97
C PRO A 34 -15.28 -10.18 -24.65
N THR A 35 -16.52 -10.42 -25.04
CA THR A 35 -17.38 -9.37 -25.61
C THR A 35 -18.19 -8.74 -24.50
N PHE A 36 -18.14 -7.42 -24.34
CA PHE A 36 -19.02 -6.70 -23.43
C PHE A 36 -20.45 -6.72 -23.97
N ASP A 37 -21.39 -7.16 -23.16
CA ASP A 37 -22.80 -7.30 -23.53
C ASP A 37 -23.61 -6.00 -23.39
N GLY A 38 -23.00 -4.93 -22.89
CA GLY A 38 -23.68 -3.65 -22.67
C GLY A 38 -24.43 -3.56 -21.34
N SER A 39 -24.23 -4.50 -20.42
CA SER A 39 -24.84 -4.48 -19.08
C SER A 39 -24.18 -3.47 -18.12
N ASP A 40 -24.55 -3.51 -16.84
CA ASP A 40 -24.18 -2.55 -15.77
C ASP A 40 -22.76 -1.95 -15.85
N SER A 41 -22.62 -0.70 -15.40
CA SER A 41 -21.32 0.00 -15.35
C SER A 41 -20.25 -0.74 -14.55
N ASP A 42 -20.67 -1.54 -13.56
CA ASP A 42 -19.75 -2.39 -12.79
C ASP A 42 -19.22 -3.56 -13.64
N SER A 43 -20.03 -4.12 -14.54
CA SER A 43 -19.59 -5.13 -15.53
C SER A 43 -18.57 -4.55 -16.52
N LEU A 44 -18.72 -3.27 -16.88
CA LEU A 44 -17.80 -2.58 -17.79
C LEU A 44 -16.39 -2.44 -17.21
N VAL A 45 -16.25 -2.09 -15.93
CA VAL A 45 -14.92 -1.95 -15.30
C VAL A 45 -14.19 -3.29 -15.17
N PHE A 46 -14.92 -4.38 -14.89
CA PHE A 46 -14.36 -5.72 -14.93
C PHE A 46 -13.91 -6.13 -16.34
N TRP A 47 -14.72 -5.83 -17.35
CA TRP A 47 -14.38 -6.11 -18.75
C TRP A 47 -13.15 -5.33 -19.22
N VAL A 48 -13.05 -4.04 -18.87
CA VAL A 48 -11.86 -3.22 -19.17
C VAL A 48 -10.60 -3.77 -18.49
N ARG A 49 -10.71 -4.25 -17.24
CA ARG A 49 -9.59 -4.88 -16.52
C ARG A 49 -9.09 -6.14 -17.23
N GLU A 50 -9.98 -7.00 -17.71
CA GLU A 50 -9.61 -8.21 -18.47
C GLU A 50 -8.87 -7.86 -19.77
N ILE A 51 -9.31 -6.80 -20.49
CA ILE A 51 -8.60 -6.31 -21.67
C ILE A 51 -7.20 -5.82 -21.32
N GLU A 52 -7.03 -5.07 -20.22
CA GLU A 52 -5.73 -4.57 -19.82
C GLU A 52 -4.75 -5.71 -19.48
N ILE A 53 -5.23 -6.76 -18.80
CA ILE A 53 -4.42 -7.96 -18.50
C ILE A 53 -3.96 -8.61 -19.81
N ALA A 54 -4.87 -8.81 -20.77
CA ALA A 54 -4.55 -9.41 -22.05
C ALA A 54 -3.59 -8.56 -22.90
N LEU A 55 -3.75 -7.22 -22.88
CA LEU A 55 -2.84 -6.29 -23.55
C LEU A 55 -1.43 -6.31 -22.90
N SER A 56 -1.36 -6.31 -21.56
CA SER A 56 -0.10 -6.33 -20.81
C SER A 56 0.66 -7.65 -20.98
N ALA A 57 -0.06 -8.76 -21.18
CA ALA A 57 0.51 -10.05 -21.54
C ALA A 57 0.99 -10.13 -23.01
N GLY A 58 0.91 -9.03 -23.77
CA GLY A 58 1.30 -8.98 -25.18
C GLY A 58 0.42 -9.83 -26.09
N GLN A 59 -0.78 -10.22 -25.62
CA GLN A 59 -1.69 -11.11 -26.35
C GLN A 59 -2.58 -10.35 -27.36
N ILE A 60 -2.56 -9.01 -27.33
CA ILE A 60 -3.40 -8.16 -28.18
C ILE A 60 -2.53 -7.04 -28.77
N TYR A 61 -2.46 -6.96 -30.10
CA TYR A 61 -1.86 -5.87 -30.89
C TYR A 61 -2.95 -5.20 -31.74
N ASP A 62 -3.97 -4.67 -31.08
CA ASP A 62 -5.12 -4.03 -31.73
C ASP A 62 -5.14 -2.52 -31.42
N ALA A 63 -5.15 -1.68 -32.45
CA ALA A 63 -5.24 -0.22 -32.34
C ALA A 63 -6.50 0.21 -31.57
N ARG A 64 -7.59 -0.55 -31.70
CA ARG A 64 -8.84 -0.29 -30.99
C ARG A 64 -8.73 -0.57 -29.48
N ALA A 65 -7.94 -1.56 -29.10
CA ALA A 65 -7.68 -1.87 -27.70
C ALA A 65 -6.80 -0.78 -27.04
N GLN A 66 -5.88 -0.19 -27.80
CA GLN A 66 -5.07 0.94 -27.35
C GLN A 66 -5.93 2.19 -27.10
N GLU A 67 -6.89 2.48 -27.99
CA GLU A 67 -7.85 3.57 -27.84
C GLU A 67 -8.71 3.38 -26.59
N LEU A 68 -9.31 2.20 -26.41
CA LEU A 68 -10.07 1.85 -25.20
C LEU A 68 -9.23 2.01 -23.93
N ARG A 69 -7.98 1.53 -23.92
CA ARG A 69 -7.06 1.72 -22.78
C ARG A 69 -6.89 3.19 -22.42
N SER A 70 -6.74 4.07 -23.42
CA SER A 70 -6.57 5.50 -23.20
C SER A 70 -7.82 6.17 -22.62
N THR A 71 -9.01 5.78 -23.10
CA THR A 71 -10.29 6.34 -22.65
C THR A 71 -10.60 5.95 -21.21
N PHE A 72 -10.27 4.72 -20.82
CA PHE A 72 -10.65 4.15 -19.51
C PHE A 72 -9.53 4.16 -18.47
N LEU A 73 -8.33 4.67 -18.80
CA LEU A 73 -7.16 4.63 -17.93
C LEU A 73 -7.47 5.16 -16.52
N LEU A 74 -8.13 6.32 -16.43
CA LEU A 74 -8.41 6.97 -15.14
C LEU A 74 -9.37 6.15 -14.26
N ALA A 75 -10.47 5.66 -14.85
CA ALA A 75 -11.46 4.85 -14.16
C ALA A 75 -10.85 3.51 -13.72
N ASN A 76 -10.00 2.93 -14.55
CA ASN A 76 -9.32 1.69 -14.23
C ASN A 76 -8.30 1.87 -13.08
N VAL A 77 -7.48 2.93 -13.11
CA VAL A 77 -6.55 3.24 -12.01
C VAL A 77 -7.30 3.45 -10.69
N ALA A 78 -8.40 4.20 -10.71
CA ALA A 78 -9.25 4.37 -9.53
C ALA A 78 -9.80 3.02 -9.02
N TYR A 79 -10.24 2.14 -9.92
CA TYR A 79 -10.66 0.78 -9.57
C TYR A 79 -9.52 -0.06 -8.96
N HIS A 80 -8.31 0.02 -9.50
CA HIS A 80 -7.14 -0.69 -8.95
C HIS A 80 -6.83 -0.28 -7.51
N HIS A 81 -6.86 1.02 -7.22
CA HIS A 81 -6.63 1.51 -5.87
C HIS A 81 -7.79 1.17 -4.93
N ARG A 82 -9.05 1.29 -5.39
CA ARG A 82 -10.23 0.93 -4.60
C ARG A 82 -10.29 -0.57 -4.28
N SER A 83 -9.98 -1.42 -5.25
CA SER A 83 -9.89 -2.88 -5.08
C SER A 83 -8.74 -3.30 -4.15
N SER A 84 -7.69 -2.49 -4.03
CA SER A 84 -6.60 -2.70 -3.06
C SER A 84 -6.93 -2.14 -1.67
N PHE A 85 -7.68 -1.01 -1.60
CA PHE A 85 -8.05 -0.33 -0.37
C PHE A 85 -9.00 -1.17 0.49
N LEU A 86 -10.09 -1.66 -0.11
CA LEU A 86 -11.16 -2.35 0.63
C LEU A 86 -10.69 -3.60 1.42
N PRO A 87 -9.86 -4.49 0.86
CA PRO A 87 -9.32 -5.64 1.60
C PRO A 87 -8.05 -5.32 2.39
N CYS A 88 -7.60 -4.06 2.47
CA CYS A 88 -6.31 -3.72 3.06
C CYS A 88 -6.28 -4.01 4.57
N LYS A 89 -5.32 -4.85 4.99
CA LYS A 89 -5.10 -5.26 6.39
C LYS A 89 -3.71 -4.87 6.85
N GLN A 90 -3.56 -4.56 8.14
CA GLN A 90 -2.24 -4.30 8.74
C GLN A 90 -1.29 -5.49 8.56
N GLY A 91 -1.79 -6.72 8.70
CA GLY A 91 -1.00 -7.94 8.52
C GLY A 91 0.20 -7.97 9.47
N LYS A 92 1.41 -8.22 8.95
CA LYS A 92 2.64 -8.22 9.76
C LYS A 92 3.32 -6.85 9.85
N ARG A 93 2.84 -5.85 9.11
CA ARG A 93 3.48 -4.53 8.97
C ARG A 93 3.39 -3.72 10.27
N SER A 94 4.19 -2.66 10.36
CA SER A 94 4.00 -1.67 11.42
C SER A 94 2.63 -0.99 11.24
N LEU A 95 2.09 -0.40 12.32
CA LEU A 95 0.86 0.39 12.21
C LEU A 95 1.06 1.59 11.29
N GLN A 96 2.23 2.23 11.37
CA GLN A 96 2.59 3.38 10.54
C GLN A 96 2.58 3.05 9.04
N ASP A 97 3.20 1.94 8.63
CA ASP A 97 3.24 1.53 7.22
C ASP A 97 1.83 1.22 6.69
N TYR A 98 0.97 0.63 7.53
CA TYR A 98 -0.41 0.33 7.17
C TYR A 98 -1.25 1.60 6.99
N VAL A 99 -1.17 2.55 7.93
CA VAL A 99 -1.86 3.84 7.84
C VAL A 99 -1.38 4.61 6.60
N MET A 100 -0.07 4.63 6.36
CA MET A 100 0.53 5.25 5.18
C MET A 100 0.02 4.62 3.88
N GLU A 101 -0.05 3.29 3.79
CA GLU A 101 -0.57 2.63 2.60
C GLU A 101 -2.05 2.97 2.35
N LEU A 102 -2.88 3.01 3.39
CA LEU A 102 -4.28 3.43 3.25
C LEU A 102 -4.39 4.87 2.72
N HIS A 103 -3.61 5.81 3.25
CA HIS A 103 -3.57 7.18 2.72
C HIS A 103 -3.07 7.24 1.28
N ASN A 104 -2.06 6.45 0.93
CA ASN A 104 -1.54 6.40 -0.44
C ASN A 104 -2.57 5.84 -1.41
N LEU A 105 -3.28 4.77 -1.03
CA LEU A 105 -4.36 4.21 -1.82
C LEU A 105 -5.53 5.19 -1.96
N GLU A 106 -5.88 5.93 -0.91
CA GLU A 106 -6.87 7.01 -0.97
C GLU A 106 -6.45 8.13 -1.92
N ALA A 107 -5.25 8.66 -1.75
CA ALA A 107 -4.76 9.78 -2.56
C ALA A 107 -4.59 9.41 -4.04
N ALA A 108 -4.28 8.15 -4.34
CA ALA A 108 -4.13 7.66 -5.71
C ALA A 108 -5.47 7.33 -6.40
N MET A 109 -6.58 7.23 -5.65
CA MET A 109 -7.91 7.09 -6.25
C MET A 109 -8.30 8.39 -6.95
N ALA A 110 -8.26 8.39 -8.28
CA ALA A 110 -8.83 9.47 -9.07
C ALA A 110 -10.37 9.49 -8.94
N GLY A 111 -10.95 10.65 -8.64
CA GLY A 111 -12.40 10.83 -8.55
C GLY A 111 -12.87 11.18 -7.14
N ALA A 112 -14.11 10.85 -6.83
CA ALA A 112 -14.71 11.18 -5.53
C ALA A 112 -14.06 10.34 -4.40
N PRO A 113 -13.70 10.96 -3.26
CA PRO A 113 -13.14 10.23 -2.13
C PRO A 113 -14.16 9.24 -1.55
N LEU A 114 -13.67 8.18 -0.92
CA LEU A 114 -14.51 7.26 -0.18
C LEU A 114 -15.15 7.97 1.03
N SER A 115 -16.38 7.60 1.36
CA SER A 115 -17.03 8.06 2.58
C SER A 115 -16.24 7.65 3.82
N GLU A 116 -16.23 8.51 4.86
CA GLU A 116 -15.56 8.23 6.12
C GLU A 116 -15.98 6.90 6.75
N ASP A 117 -17.26 6.52 6.67
CA ASP A 117 -17.75 5.25 7.21
C ASP A 117 -17.07 4.03 6.58
N VAL A 118 -16.80 4.08 5.26
CA VAL A 118 -16.08 3.02 4.54
C VAL A 118 -14.63 3.01 4.96
N LYS A 119 -13.97 4.18 5.03
CA LYS A 119 -12.57 4.29 5.44
C LYS A 119 -12.36 3.80 6.88
N LEU A 120 -13.26 4.19 7.79
CA LEU A 120 -13.30 3.73 9.17
C LEU A 120 -13.52 2.23 9.25
N THR A 121 -14.48 1.68 8.51
CA THR A 121 -14.76 0.24 8.53
C THR A 121 -13.55 -0.55 8.08
N VAL A 122 -12.91 -0.14 6.98
CA VAL A 122 -11.68 -0.77 6.46
C VAL A 122 -10.55 -0.66 7.47
N PHE A 123 -10.29 0.54 8.02
CA PHE A 123 -9.23 0.76 8.98
C PHE A 123 -9.44 -0.07 10.24
N MET A 124 -10.63 0.03 10.83
CA MET A 124 -11.03 -0.74 12.00
C MET A 124 -10.80 -2.22 11.70
N ASP A 125 -11.50 -2.80 10.71
CA ASP A 125 -11.40 -4.23 10.38
C ASP A 125 -9.97 -4.67 9.98
N GLY A 126 -9.12 -3.75 9.52
CA GLY A 126 -7.76 -4.03 9.12
C GLY A 126 -6.68 -3.89 10.19
N VAL A 127 -6.93 -3.12 11.26
CA VAL A 127 -6.03 -3.09 12.43
C VAL A 127 -6.04 -4.45 13.12
N ARG A 128 -4.85 -4.95 13.48
CA ARG A 128 -4.70 -6.19 14.23
C ARG A 128 -5.37 -6.10 15.60
N THR A 129 -5.98 -7.20 16.03
CA THR A 129 -6.51 -7.32 17.39
C THR A 129 -5.38 -7.10 18.42
N GLY A 130 -5.62 -6.23 19.39
CA GLY A 130 -4.64 -5.82 20.39
C GLY A 130 -5.04 -4.53 21.09
N PRO A 131 -4.14 -3.91 21.87
CA PRO A 131 -4.43 -2.68 22.63
C PRO A 131 -4.95 -1.55 21.74
N VAL A 132 -4.32 -1.35 20.57
CA VAL A 132 -4.75 -0.36 19.56
C VAL A 132 -6.20 -0.57 19.13
N ARG A 133 -6.60 -1.81 18.80
CA ARG A 133 -7.97 -2.16 18.40
C ARG A 133 -8.97 -1.91 19.54
N THR A 134 -8.58 -2.22 20.77
CA THR A 134 -9.39 -1.99 21.97
C THR A 134 -9.61 -0.50 22.21
N GLU A 135 -8.54 0.31 22.11
CA GLU A 135 -8.62 1.75 22.33
C GLU A 135 -9.47 2.43 21.25
N LEU A 136 -9.35 2.01 19.99
CA LEU A 136 -10.22 2.48 18.90
C LEU A 136 -11.69 2.20 19.17
N SER A 137 -12.01 0.99 19.64
CA SER A 137 -13.39 0.59 19.97
C SER A 137 -13.95 1.40 21.14
N ARG A 138 -13.09 1.74 22.11
CA ARG A 138 -13.46 2.57 23.27
C ARG A 138 -13.70 4.03 22.90
N ARG A 139 -12.86 4.60 22.04
CA ARG A 139 -12.92 6.02 21.62
C ARG A 139 -14.00 6.32 20.60
N GLN A 140 -14.38 5.33 19.79
CA GLN A 140 -15.41 5.46 18.74
C GLN A 140 -15.14 6.66 17.80
N PRO A 141 -14.01 6.67 17.09
CA PRO A 141 -13.67 7.76 16.18
C PRO A 141 -14.71 7.91 15.07
N LYS A 142 -14.94 9.16 14.63
CA LYS A 142 -15.92 9.49 13.58
C LYS A 142 -15.30 9.69 12.21
N THR A 143 -13.98 9.75 12.13
CA THR A 143 -13.23 9.90 10.88
C THR A 143 -12.01 9.00 10.86
N PHE A 144 -11.55 8.66 9.65
CA PHE A 144 -10.34 7.87 9.46
C PHE A 144 -9.10 8.53 10.08
N ASN A 145 -8.93 9.84 9.90
CA ASN A 145 -7.77 10.55 10.46
C ASN A 145 -7.77 10.53 12.00
N GLU A 146 -8.92 10.75 12.63
CA GLU A 146 -9.04 10.64 14.09
C GLU A 146 -8.70 9.23 14.57
N ALA A 147 -9.18 8.21 13.87
CA ALA A 147 -8.83 6.83 14.16
C ALA A 147 -7.33 6.56 14.01
N ALA A 148 -6.71 7.06 12.93
CA ALA A 148 -5.28 6.92 12.71
C ALA A 148 -4.46 7.59 13.83
N ASP A 149 -4.82 8.80 14.24
CA ASP A 149 -4.14 9.53 15.32
C ASP A 149 -4.23 8.79 16.66
N ILE A 150 -5.43 8.30 17.02
CA ILE A 150 -5.65 7.48 18.23
C ILE A 150 -4.78 6.22 18.17
N ALA A 151 -4.79 5.55 17.01
CA ALA A 151 -4.08 4.29 16.86
C ALA A 151 -2.57 4.47 16.97
N MET A 152 -2.02 5.53 16.36
CA MET A 152 -0.60 5.88 16.42
C MET A 152 -0.17 6.26 17.84
N LEU A 153 -1.00 7.02 18.57
CA LEU A 153 -0.75 7.35 19.96
C LEU A 153 -0.71 6.10 20.85
N GLU A 154 -1.68 5.20 20.69
CA GLU A 154 -1.74 3.97 21.47
C GLU A 154 -0.57 3.02 21.15
N ASP A 155 -0.21 2.86 19.88
CA ASP A 155 0.97 2.07 19.48
C ASP A 155 2.25 2.61 20.14
N HIS A 156 2.40 3.93 20.18
CA HIS A 156 3.51 4.58 20.89
C HIS A 156 3.48 4.28 22.40
N CYS A 157 2.32 4.42 23.06
CA CYS A 157 2.16 4.11 24.49
C CYS A 157 2.53 2.66 24.82
N VAL A 158 2.02 1.70 24.03
CA VAL A 158 2.30 0.27 24.20
C VAL A 158 3.79 -0.03 24.05
N ARG A 159 4.43 0.53 23.01
CA ARG A 159 5.86 0.35 22.78
C ARG A 159 6.71 0.99 23.88
N SER A 160 6.30 2.16 24.38
CA SER A 160 6.97 2.83 25.48
C SER A 160 6.89 2.01 26.78
N ALA A 161 5.74 1.41 27.08
CA ALA A 161 5.57 0.54 28.24
C ALA A 161 6.39 -0.76 28.12
N GLN A 162 6.53 -1.33 26.92
CA GLN A 162 7.32 -2.54 26.67
C GLN A 162 8.84 -2.29 26.69
N GLY A 163 9.29 -1.10 26.31
CA GLY A 163 10.69 -0.69 26.38
C GLY A 163 11.18 -0.45 27.82
N HIS A 164 10.27 -0.39 28.78
CA HIS A 164 10.58 -0.25 30.20
C HIS A 164 10.61 -1.64 30.87
N THR A 165 11.60 -2.46 30.52
CA THR A 165 12.12 -3.40 31.52
C THR A 165 12.89 -2.53 32.51
N PRO A 166 12.44 -2.29 33.76
CA PRO A 166 13.37 -1.83 34.77
C PRO A 166 14.46 -2.89 34.79
N HIS A 167 15.67 -2.49 34.40
CA HIS A 167 16.84 -3.22 34.79
C HIS A 167 16.82 -3.16 36.32
N VAL A 168 16.24 -4.18 36.94
CA VAL A 168 16.41 -4.46 38.36
C VAL A 168 17.91 -4.73 38.49
N GLU A 169 18.66 -3.66 38.73
CA GLU A 169 19.84 -3.79 39.58
C GLU A 169 19.36 -4.55 40.81
N ALA A 170 20.02 -5.67 41.08
CA ALA A 170 19.84 -6.42 42.31
C ALA A 170 20.23 -5.49 43.47
N SER A 171 19.29 -4.68 43.94
CA SER A 171 19.43 -3.89 45.14
C SER A 171 18.12 -3.96 45.91
N GLU A 172 18.18 -4.80 46.93
CA GLU A 172 17.26 -4.97 48.06
C GLU A 172 15.84 -5.45 47.75
N GLY A 173 15.55 -6.64 48.30
CA GLY A 173 14.23 -7.24 48.31
C GLY A 173 13.18 -6.40 49.03
N PRO A 174 11.91 -6.85 49.04
CA PRO A 174 10.81 -6.09 49.60
C PRO A 174 11.09 -5.79 51.06
N THR A 175 11.14 -4.51 51.43
CA THR A 175 11.22 -4.10 52.83
C THR A 175 10.01 -4.71 53.57
N PRO A 176 10.22 -5.58 54.57
CA PRO A 176 9.12 -6.16 55.32
C PRO A 176 8.36 -5.05 56.04
N MET A 177 7.04 -5.13 56.02
CA MET A 177 6.19 -4.23 56.78
C MET A 177 6.35 -4.56 58.27
N GLU A 178 6.99 -3.68 59.03
CA GLU A 178 7.15 -3.80 60.48
C GLU A 178 5.79 -3.70 61.18
N ILE A 179 5.25 -4.84 61.59
CA ILE A 179 4.10 -4.91 62.50
C ILE A 179 4.59 -4.73 63.94
N SER A 180 4.52 -3.51 64.45
CA SER A 180 4.89 -3.19 65.82
C SER A 180 3.96 -3.94 66.80
N LEU A 181 4.56 -4.76 67.68
CA LEU A 181 3.87 -5.48 68.76
C LEU A 181 3.30 -4.48 69.77
N ALA A 182 1.98 -4.30 69.73
CA ALA A 182 1.25 -3.64 70.81
C ALA A 182 0.94 -4.63 71.94
N GLU A 183 1.21 -4.15 73.16
CA GLU A 183 0.69 -4.62 74.45
C GLU A 183 1.11 -6.00 75.00
N SER A 184 1.91 -5.93 76.07
CA SER A 184 1.57 -6.67 77.29
C SER A 184 2.13 -5.95 78.52
N ALA A 185 1.43 -4.92 79.00
CA ALA A 185 1.47 -4.58 80.41
C ALA A 185 0.31 -5.33 81.08
N ARG A 186 0.63 -6.49 81.69
CA ARG A 186 -0.26 -7.13 82.65
C ARG A 186 0.51 -7.39 83.94
N SER A 187 0.15 -6.55 84.92
CA SER A 187 0.17 -6.63 86.38
C SER A 187 1.39 -7.18 87.11
#